data_AF-C5CGL5-F1
#
_entry.id   AF-C5CGL5-F1
#
_cell.length_a   1.000
_cell.length_b   1.000
_cell.length_c   1.000
_cell.angle_alpha   90.00
_cell.angle_beta   90.00
_cell.angle_gamma   90.00
#
_symmetry.space_group_name_H-M   'P 1'
#
loop_
_entity.id
_entity.type
_entity.pdbx_description
1 polymer ?
#
loop_
_entity_poly.entity_id
_entity_poly.type
_entity_poly.pdbx_seq_one_letter_code
_entity_poly.pdbx_strand_id
1 'polypeptide(L)'
;MLLYISLALGFGLAMTIGGNDVANSMATAVGAKAITVRQAVLIAAVLEFSGAFLFGTHVTSTITKGILEPAFIGSQNALVFGAISALIGAFAWLVLATLGGMPVSTTHSIIGGMVGFGLIAGGLQAVNWVKMLMIVSSWIISPLVGGFIAYVVFKLIAASILKKEDLMTATKHYAPIFISFAFFTIAFLFTVKTLKNPVNISLFWGLLFFVISFVISSLLIRRFLKKKQTGDCYEVVESTFRKMQILTSCYVSFSHGANDVANAIGPLAVVYFALTAGGIGETVNIPSWMLAIGGFGIALGVGLWGRKVMATVGTQITTLNNTRGFSIDFAAATSVLIASVFGMPVSTTHVVVGAVTGVGMARGFEAVNKGVLKNILWAWLVTVPVTAGISGFVFYLFSKVFIM
;
A
#
# COMPACT_ATOMS: atom_id res chain seq x y z
N MET A 1 12.15 -14.19 -26.21
CA MET A 1 11.00 -14.98 -25.72
C MET A 1 10.80 -14.85 -24.20
N LEU A 2 11.79 -15.18 -23.36
CA LEU A 2 11.67 -15.14 -21.88
C LEU A 2 11.28 -13.77 -21.32
N LEU A 3 11.81 -12.68 -21.89
CA LEU A 3 11.43 -11.32 -21.48
C LEU A 3 9.92 -11.05 -21.71
N TYR A 4 9.36 -11.48 -22.84
CA TYR A 4 7.92 -11.30 -23.13
C TYR A 4 7.03 -12.12 -22.19
N ILE A 5 7.44 -13.35 -21.87
CA ILE A 5 6.75 -14.18 -20.87
C ILE A 5 6.78 -13.47 -19.50
N SER A 6 7.93 -12.95 -19.11
CA SER A 6 8.10 -12.23 -17.84
C SER A 6 7.29 -10.94 -17.80
N LEU A 7 7.19 -10.22 -18.92
CA LEU A 7 6.33 -9.04 -19.05
C LEU A 7 4.86 -9.41 -18.87
N ALA A 8 4.40 -10.48 -19.50
CA ALA A 8 3.02 -10.95 -19.36
C ALA A 8 2.72 -11.39 -17.92
N LEU A 9 3.63 -12.10 -17.26
CA LEU A 9 3.49 -12.53 -15.86
C LEU A 9 3.53 -11.34 -14.89
N GLY A 10 4.49 -10.43 -15.06
CA GLY A 10 4.58 -9.20 -14.27
C GLY A 10 3.33 -8.34 -14.42
N PHE A 11 2.82 -8.21 -15.64
CA PHE A 11 1.57 -7.52 -15.91
C PHE A 11 0.36 -8.20 -15.25
N GLY A 12 0.24 -9.53 -15.38
CA GLY A 12 -0.82 -10.30 -14.71
C GLY A 12 -0.76 -10.20 -13.18
N LEU A 13 0.44 -10.24 -12.61
CA LEU A 13 0.66 -10.01 -11.18
C LEU A 13 0.24 -8.61 -10.77
N ALA A 14 0.64 -7.57 -11.53
CA ALA A 14 0.21 -6.19 -11.31
C ALA A 14 -1.32 -6.04 -11.36
N MET A 15 -2.00 -6.68 -12.31
CA MET A 15 -3.47 -6.70 -12.36
C MET A 15 -4.08 -7.36 -11.12
N THR A 16 -3.48 -8.44 -10.64
CA THR A 16 -4.02 -9.13 -9.46
C THR A 16 -3.78 -8.32 -8.19
N ILE A 17 -2.64 -7.61 -8.10
CA ILE A 17 -2.36 -6.63 -7.03
C ILE A 17 -3.46 -5.57 -7.00
N GLY A 18 -3.73 -4.90 -8.12
CA GLY A 18 -4.79 -3.87 -8.17
C GLY A 18 -6.19 -4.40 -7.84
N GLY A 19 -6.48 -5.64 -8.25
CA GLY A 19 -7.75 -6.30 -7.93
C GLY A 19 -7.92 -6.61 -6.44
N ASN A 20 -6.88 -7.12 -5.79
CA ASN A 20 -6.88 -7.51 -4.37
C ASN A 20 -6.80 -6.30 -3.44
N ASP A 21 -5.93 -5.34 -3.76
CA ASP A 21 -5.51 -4.33 -2.80
C ASP A 21 -6.27 -3.00 -2.89
N VAL A 22 -7.11 -2.79 -3.91
CA VAL A 22 -7.97 -1.58 -3.98
C VAL A 22 -8.86 -1.42 -2.74
N ALA A 23 -9.20 -2.52 -2.09
CA ALA A 23 -9.95 -2.48 -0.84
C ALA A 23 -9.17 -1.79 0.29
N ASN A 24 -7.84 -1.86 0.27
CA ASN A 24 -6.98 -1.20 1.26
C ASN A 24 -7.08 0.34 1.15
N SER A 25 -7.33 0.87 -0.05
CA SER A 25 -7.38 2.31 -0.29
C SER A 25 -8.78 2.91 -0.32
N MET A 26 -9.78 2.17 -0.83
CA MET A 26 -11.10 2.73 -1.10
C MET A 26 -12.26 2.12 -0.29
N ALA A 27 -12.04 1.00 0.41
CA ALA A 27 -13.13 0.36 1.17
C ALA A 27 -13.65 1.23 2.31
N THR A 28 -12.80 2.08 2.90
CA THR A 28 -13.22 3.02 3.95
C THR A 28 -14.21 4.05 3.39
N ALA A 29 -13.90 4.69 2.25
CA ALA A 29 -14.75 5.71 1.64
C ALA A 29 -16.04 5.12 1.04
N VAL A 30 -15.97 3.93 0.47
CA VAL A 30 -17.15 3.20 0.01
C VAL A 30 -18.02 2.77 1.20
N GLY A 31 -17.41 2.20 2.25
CA GLY A 31 -18.09 1.73 3.45
C GLY A 31 -18.78 2.85 4.24
N ALA A 32 -18.14 4.02 4.33
CA ALA A 32 -18.71 5.22 4.92
C ALA A 32 -19.74 5.93 4.01
N LYS A 33 -20.02 5.37 2.82
CA LYS A 33 -20.91 5.96 1.80
C LYS A 33 -20.49 7.36 1.37
N ALA A 34 -19.19 7.64 1.37
CA ALA A 34 -18.61 8.90 0.89
C ALA A 34 -18.60 8.97 -0.65
N ILE A 35 -18.31 7.83 -1.29
CA ILE A 35 -18.33 7.64 -2.74
C ILE A 35 -18.95 6.30 -3.11
N THR A 36 -19.40 6.20 -4.36
CA THR A 36 -19.84 4.93 -4.94
C THR A 36 -18.64 4.06 -5.33
N VAL A 37 -18.86 2.75 -5.44
CA VAL A 37 -17.84 1.80 -5.93
C VAL A 37 -17.32 2.20 -7.31
N ARG A 38 -18.17 2.71 -8.21
CA ARG A 38 -17.76 3.14 -9.56
C ARG A 38 -16.79 4.33 -9.49
N GLN A 39 -17.06 5.30 -8.63
CA GLN A 39 -16.17 6.44 -8.42
C GLN A 39 -14.84 6.00 -7.80
N ALA A 40 -14.90 5.11 -6.79
CA ALA A 40 -13.71 4.55 -6.16
C ALA A 40 -12.78 3.87 -7.16
N VAL A 41 -13.31 3.01 -8.04
CA VAL A 41 -12.54 2.35 -9.10
C VAL A 41 -11.81 3.36 -10.00
N LEU A 42 -12.51 4.40 -10.48
CA LEU A 42 -11.93 5.39 -11.39
C LEU A 42 -10.82 6.20 -10.70
N ILE A 43 -11.06 6.63 -9.47
CA ILE A 43 -10.09 7.41 -8.69
C ILE A 43 -8.85 6.55 -8.37
N ALA A 44 -9.05 5.32 -7.87
CA ALA A 44 -7.97 4.42 -7.54
C ALA A 44 -7.12 4.06 -8.76
N ALA A 45 -7.72 3.78 -9.92
CA ALA A 45 -6.98 3.47 -11.14
C ALA A 45 -6.00 4.59 -11.54
N VAL A 46 -6.43 5.85 -11.47
CA VAL A 46 -5.57 7.01 -11.80
C VAL A 46 -4.47 7.20 -10.75
N LEU A 47 -4.82 7.11 -9.47
CA LEU A 47 -3.89 7.42 -8.39
C LEU A 47 -2.89 6.32 -8.10
N GLU A 48 -3.29 5.04 -8.21
CA GLU A 48 -2.37 3.91 -8.11
C GLU A 48 -1.40 3.91 -9.29
N PHE A 49 -1.86 4.20 -10.52
CA PHE A 49 -0.95 4.42 -11.65
C PHE A 49 0.04 5.57 -11.37
N SER A 50 -0.47 6.71 -10.90
CA SER A 50 0.35 7.89 -10.62
C SER A 50 1.39 7.61 -9.53
N GLY A 51 1.00 6.94 -8.45
CA GLY A 51 1.90 6.52 -7.38
C GLY A 51 2.97 5.55 -7.88
N ALA A 52 2.54 4.54 -8.64
CA ALA A 52 3.45 3.55 -9.23
C ALA A 52 4.50 4.20 -10.13
N PHE A 53 4.06 5.05 -11.05
CA PHE A 53 4.93 5.69 -12.04
C PHE A 53 5.89 6.72 -11.41
N LEU A 54 5.39 7.54 -10.48
CA LEU A 54 6.17 8.65 -9.92
C LEU A 54 7.06 8.23 -8.72
N PHE A 55 6.67 7.20 -7.96
CA PHE A 55 7.30 6.88 -6.66
C PHE A 55 7.77 5.42 -6.50
N GLY A 56 7.45 4.55 -7.46
CA GLY A 56 7.70 3.10 -7.39
C GLY A 56 9.17 2.68 -7.41
N THR A 57 10.08 3.52 -7.92
CA THR A 57 11.47 3.14 -8.20
C THR A 57 12.22 2.62 -6.97
N HIS A 58 12.09 3.27 -5.82
CA HIS A 58 12.94 2.96 -4.64
C HIS A 58 12.67 1.56 -4.08
N VAL A 59 11.39 1.23 -3.86
CA VAL A 59 10.99 -0.09 -3.37
C VAL A 59 11.29 -1.16 -4.42
N THR A 60 11.10 -0.83 -5.70
CA THR A 60 11.42 -1.73 -6.82
C THR A 60 12.92 -2.08 -6.82
N SER A 61 13.80 -1.09 -6.70
CA SER A 61 15.24 -1.32 -6.58
C SER A 61 15.57 -2.21 -5.38
N THR A 62 14.91 -2.02 -4.23
CA THR A 62 15.07 -2.90 -3.06
C THR A 62 14.65 -4.34 -3.36
N ILE A 63 13.52 -4.59 -4.02
CA ILE A 63 13.10 -5.95 -4.36
C ILE A 63 14.06 -6.59 -5.38
N THR A 64 14.54 -5.82 -6.37
CA THR A 64 15.47 -6.31 -7.39
C THR A 64 16.84 -6.74 -6.85
N LYS A 65 17.41 -6.02 -5.88
CA LYS A 65 18.78 -6.27 -5.36
C LYS A 65 18.86 -6.64 -3.87
N GLY A 66 17.73 -6.66 -3.19
CA GLY A 66 17.70 -6.68 -1.73
C GLY A 66 17.43 -8.03 -1.12
N ILE A 67 16.88 -8.97 -1.87
CA ILE A 67 16.41 -10.25 -1.32
C ILE A 67 17.46 -11.33 -1.55
N LEU A 68 18.03 -11.38 -2.74
CA LEU A 68 18.95 -12.43 -3.16
C LEU A 68 20.32 -11.88 -3.47
N GLU A 69 21.33 -12.72 -3.26
CA GLU A 69 22.73 -12.48 -3.58
C GLU A 69 23.07 -13.22 -4.90
N PRO A 70 23.14 -12.50 -6.05
CA PRO A 70 23.32 -13.13 -7.36
C PRO A 70 24.60 -13.95 -7.47
N ALA A 71 25.64 -13.63 -6.70
CA ALA A 71 26.91 -14.33 -6.70
C ALA A 71 26.81 -15.80 -6.30
N PHE A 72 25.79 -16.17 -5.51
CA PHE A 72 25.54 -17.55 -5.08
C PHE A 72 24.51 -18.26 -5.96
N ILE A 73 23.99 -17.60 -7.00
CA ILE A 73 23.03 -18.18 -7.94
C ILE A 73 23.82 -18.59 -9.18
N GLY A 74 24.02 -19.89 -9.35
CA GLY A 74 25.06 -20.48 -10.21
C GLY A 74 25.04 -20.10 -11.69
N SER A 75 23.99 -19.46 -12.21
CA SER A 75 24.00 -18.88 -13.55
C SER A 75 22.99 -17.74 -13.72
N GLN A 76 23.24 -16.91 -14.73
CA GLN A 76 22.30 -15.86 -15.18
C GLN A 76 20.96 -16.46 -15.65
N ASN A 77 20.98 -17.65 -16.24
CA ASN A 77 19.76 -18.37 -16.60
C ASN A 77 18.99 -18.80 -15.34
N ALA A 78 19.67 -19.27 -14.29
CA ALA A 78 19.04 -19.57 -13.02
C ALA A 78 18.37 -18.35 -12.37
N LEU A 79 19.00 -17.17 -12.47
CA LEU A 79 18.36 -15.91 -12.02
C LEU A 79 17.08 -15.58 -12.81
N VAL A 80 17.12 -15.72 -14.14
CA VAL A 80 15.96 -15.44 -15.00
C VAL A 80 14.81 -16.39 -14.69
N PHE A 81 15.07 -17.70 -14.70
CA PHE A 81 14.04 -18.70 -14.41
C PHE A 81 13.54 -18.60 -12.97
N GLY A 82 14.42 -18.29 -12.01
CA GLY A 82 14.06 -18.06 -10.62
C GLY A 82 13.11 -16.88 -10.43
N ALA A 83 13.42 -15.74 -11.05
CA ALA A 83 12.54 -14.57 -11.01
C ALA A 83 11.18 -14.85 -11.69
N ILE A 84 11.15 -15.61 -12.80
CA ILE A 84 9.91 -16.09 -13.42
C ILE A 84 9.13 -17.00 -12.45
N SER A 85 9.79 -17.93 -11.77
CA SER A 85 9.17 -18.79 -10.76
C SER A 85 8.61 -17.99 -9.58
N ALA A 86 9.27 -16.91 -9.16
CA ALA A 86 8.76 -16.00 -8.13
C ALA A 86 7.48 -15.30 -8.59
N LEU A 87 7.47 -14.78 -9.82
CA LEU A 87 6.28 -14.17 -10.42
C LEU A 87 5.12 -15.17 -10.49
N ILE A 88 5.36 -16.40 -10.94
CA ILE A 88 4.35 -17.46 -11.01
C ILE A 88 3.81 -17.81 -9.62
N GLY A 89 4.70 -18.04 -8.65
CA GLY A 89 4.30 -18.41 -7.29
C GLY A 89 3.47 -17.33 -6.61
N ALA A 90 3.89 -16.07 -6.72
CA ALA A 90 3.13 -14.94 -6.19
C ALA A 90 1.79 -14.77 -6.92
N PHE A 91 1.78 -14.83 -8.26
CA PHE A 91 0.58 -14.68 -9.07
C PHE A 91 -0.46 -15.76 -8.77
N ALA A 92 -0.05 -17.02 -8.72
CA ALA A 92 -0.95 -18.14 -8.44
C ALA A 92 -1.64 -17.98 -7.07
N TRP A 93 -0.87 -17.65 -6.02
CA TRP A 93 -1.42 -17.43 -4.69
C TRP A 93 -2.35 -16.23 -4.64
N LEU A 94 -1.96 -15.11 -5.24
CA LEU A 94 -2.78 -13.89 -5.27
C LEU A 94 -4.10 -14.10 -6.02
N VAL A 95 -4.09 -14.82 -7.14
CA VAL A 95 -5.32 -15.12 -7.88
C VAL A 95 -6.26 -15.95 -7.01
N LEU A 96 -5.75 -17.00 -6.35
CA LEU A 96 -6.56 -17.84 -5.46
C LEU A 96 -7.14 -17.02 -4.29
N ALA A 97 -6.33 -16.18 -3.67
CA ALA A 97 -6.78 -15.31 -2.59
C ALA A 97 -7.84 -14.30 -3.04
N THR A 98 -7.61 -13.64 -4.18
CA THR A 98 -8.54 -12.65 -4.76
C THR A 98 -9.87 -13.30 -5.12
N LEU A 99 -9.85 -14.50 -5.72
CA LEU A 99 -11.06 -15.25 -6.06
C LEU A 99 -11.84 -15.69 -4.82
N GLY A 100 -11.12 -16.07 -3.76
CA GLY A 100 -11.67 -16.39 -2.44
C GLY A 100 -12.08 -15.16 -1.62
N GLY A 101 -11.83 -13.94 -2.09
CA GLY A 101 -12.12 -12.69 -1.37
C GLY A 101 -11.28 -12.49 -0.10
N MET A 102 -10.12 -13.14 -0.01
CA MET A 102 -9.23 -13.08 1.15
C MET A 102 -8.19 -11.97 0.95
N PRO A 103 -8.15 -10.93 1.81
CA PRO A 103 -7.14 -9.90 1.73
C PRO A 103 -5.77 -10.45 2.18
N VAL A 104 -4.92 -10.81 1.22
CA VAL A 104 -3.54 -11.27 1.47
C VAL A 104 -2.52 -10.15 1.20
N SER A 105 -1.28 -10.38 1.63
CA SER A 105 -0.17 -9.46 1.40
C SER A 105 0.57 -9.81 0.11
N THR A 106 0.50 -8.92 -0.87
CA THR A 106 1.18 -9.06 -2.17
C THR A 106 2.69 -8.98 -2.03
N THR A 107 3.17 -8.10 -1.15
CA THR A 107 4.58 -7.94 -0.77
C THR A 107 5.16 -9.21 -0.14
N HIS A 108 4.42 -9.84 0.78
CA HIS A 108 4.84 -11.13 1.36
C HIS A 108 4.88 -12.23 0.31
N SER A 109 3.94 -12.20 -0.63
CA SER A 109 3.81 -13.24 -1.65
C SER A 109 4.99 -13.24 -2.59
N ILE A 110 5.43 -12.06 -3.05
CA ILE A 110 6.58 -11.99 -3.93
C ILE A 110 7.90 -12.22 -3.19
N ILE A 111 8.06 -11.70 -1.97
CA ILE A 111 9.27 -11.90 -1.18
C ILE A 111 9.41 -13.38 -0.80
N GLY A 112 8.31 -14.04 -0.43
CA GLY A 112 8.27 -15.48 -0.24
C GLY A 112 8.68 -16.23 -1.51
N GLY A 113 8.13 -15.87 -2.67
CA GLY A 113 8.54 -16.44 -3.95
C GLY A 113 10.04 -16.28 -4.25
N MET A 114 10.58 -15.08 -4.07
CA MET A 114 12.00 -14.79 -4.28
C MET A 114 12.90 -15.64 -3.35
N VAL A 115 12.56 -15.73 -2.05
CA VAL A 115 13.28 -16.58 -1.09
C VAL A 115 13.16 -18.05 -1.47
N GLY A 116 11.97 -18.51 -1.86
CA GLY A 116 11.71 -19.89 -2.24
C GLY A 116 12.61 -20.39 -3.37
N PHE A 117 12.71 -19.64 -4.48
CA PHE A 117 13.63 -20.03 -5.54
C PHE A 117 15.09 -19.83 -5.12
N GLY A 118 15.42 -18.76 -4.39
CA GLY A 118 16.78 -18.49 -3.93
C GLY A 118 17.37 -19.66 -3.13
N LEU A 119 16.58 -20.23 -2.22
CA LEU A 119 16.95 -21.40 -1.42
C LEU A 119 17.22 -22.64 -2.27
N ILE A 120 16.44 -22.87 -3.34
CA ILE A 120 16.65 -24.01 -4.24
C ILE A 120 17.86 -23.76 -5.18
N ALA A 121 18.07 -22.52 -5.62
CA ALA A 121 19.10 -22.17 -6.59
C ALA A 121 20.52 -22.11 -5.99
N GLY A 122 20.65 -21.63 -4.75
CA GLY A 122 21.96 -21.41 -4.13
C GLY A 122 21.99 -21.63 -2.61
N GLY A 123 20.97 -22.30 -2.05
CA GLY A 123 20.91 -22.60 -0.62
C GLY A 123 20.73 -21.37 0.27
N LEU A 124 21.11 -21.49 1.55
CA LEU A 124 20.95 -20.42 2.54
C LEU A 124 21.78 -19.17 2.21
N GLN A 125 22.90 -19.30 1.50
CA GLN A 125 23.80 -18.19 1.19
C GLN A 125 23.27 -17.28 0.08
N ALA A 126 22.37 -17.80 -0.77
CA ALA A 126 21.73 -17.01 -1.83
C ALA A 126 20.73 -15.98 -1.32
N VAL A 127 20.33 -16.04 -0.04
CA VAL A 127 19.40 -15.10 0.58
C VAL A 127 20.17 -14.09 1.43
N ASN A 128 19.92 -12.79 1.20
CA ASN A 128 20.48 -11.75 2.05
C ASN A 128 19.72 -11.66 3.38
N TRP A 129 20.16 -12.41 4.39
CA TRP A 129 19.49 -12.48 5.70
C TRP A 129 19.44 -11.16 6.45
N VAL A 130 20.44 -10.28 6.28
CA VAL A 130 20.45 -8.96 6.91
C VAL A 130 19.32 -8.09 6.37
N LYS A 131 19.20 -7.99 5.04
CA LYS A 131 18.10 -7.25 4.40
C LYS A 131 16.76 -7.93 4.65
N MET A 132 16.70 -9.26 4.64
CA MET A 132 15.48 -9.99 5.01
C MET A 132 15.03 -9.69 6.43
N LEU A 133 15.96 -9.61 7.40
CA LEU A 133 15.61 -9.21 8.77
C LEU A 133 15.05 -7.79 8.83
N MET A 134 15.63 -6.84 8.08
CA MET A 134 15.09 -5.48 7.98
C MET A 134 13.67 -5.47 7.38
N ILE A 135 13.47 -6.22 6.30
CA ILE A 135 12.17 -6.36 5.62
C ILE A 135 11.13 -6.95 6.60
N VAL A 136 11.43 -8.09 7.23
CA VAL A 136 10.52 -8.75 8.18
C VAL A 136 10.22 -7.85 9.38
N SER A 137 11.21 -7.11 9.88
CA SER A 137 11.02 -6.13 10.95
C SER A 137 10.01 -5.04 10.52
N SER A 138 10.09 -4.57 9.27
CA SER A 138 9.14 -3.59 8.74
C SER A 138 7.71 -4.13 8.65
N TRP A 139 7.52 -5.43 8.46
CA TRP A 139 6.19 -6.06 8.41
C TRP A 139 5.49 -6.11 9.78
N ILE A 140 6.28 -6.07 10.87
CA ILE A 140 5.78 -5.98 12.25
C ILE A 140 5.63 -4.52 12.67
N ILE A 141 6.60 -3.66 12.33
CA ILE A 141 6.61 -2.26 12.75
C ILE A 141 5.54 -1.45 12.03
N SER A 142 5.37 -1.64 10.71
CA SER A 142 4.46 -0.78 9.93
C SER A 142 2.99 -0.85 10.36
N PRO A 143 2.40 -2.00 10.75
CA PRO A 143 1.04 -2.05 11.30
C PRO A 143 0.93 -1.42 12.67
N LEU A 144 1.97 -1.54 13.51
CA LEU A 144 2.00 -0.91 14.83
C LEU A 144 2.07 0.61 14.71
N VAL A 145 2.91 1.12 13.80
CA VAL A 145 3.00 2.55 13.49
C VAL A 145 1.68 3.06 12.92
N GLY A 146 1.09 2.35 11.95
CA GLY A 146 -0.23 2.70 11.39
C GLY A 146 -1.32 2.72 12.46
N GLY A 147 -1.37 1.70 13.31
CA GLY A 147 -2.30 1.63 14.44
C GLY A 147 -2.11 2.74 15.46
N PHE A 148 -0.86 3.05 15.81
CA PHE A 148 -0.54 4.13 16.75
C PHE A 148 -0.94 5.50 16.20
N ILE A 149 -0.56 5.82 14.95
CA ILE A 149 -0.94 7.08 14.31
C ILE A 149 -2.46 7.20 14.23
N ALA A 150 -3.16 6.13 13.82
CA ALA A 150 -4.62 6.15 13.70
C ALA A 150 -5.30 6.33 15.07
N TYR A 151 -4.79 5.67 16.13
CA TYR A 151 -5.25 5.83 17.50
C TYR A 151 -5.10 7.29 17.97
N VAL A 152 -3.91 7.88 17.79
CA VAL A 152 -3.61 9.25 18.21
C VAL A 152 -4.48 10.26 17.45
N VAL A 153 -4.53 10.17 16.12
CA VAL A 153 -5.34 11.06 15.27
C VAL A 153 -6.81 10.99 15.66
N PHE A 154 -7.36 9.78 15.82
CA PHE A 154 -8.76 9.63 16.19
C PHE A 154 -9.03 10.11 17.62
N LYS A 155 -8.13 9.87 18.58
CA LYS A 155 -8.26 10.42 19.95
C LYS A 155 -8.26 11.94 19.96
N LEU A 156 -7.39 12.56 19.16
CA LEU A 156 -7.35 14.02 19.01
C LEU A 156 -8.67 14.53 18.42
N ILE A 157 -9.15 13.96 17.32
CA ILE A 157 -10.44 14.34 16.71
C ILE A 157 -11.58 14.16 17.72
N ALA A 158 -11.60 13.05 18.46
CA ALA A 158 -12.62 12.78 19.44
C ALA A 158 -12.59 13.81 20.59
N ALA A 159 -11.41 14.13 21.12
CA ALA A 159 -11.26 15.09 22.20
C ALA A 159 -11.53 16.55 21.77
N SER A 160 -11.13 16.92 20.56
CA SER A 160 -11.24 18.29 20.07
C SER A 160 -12.58 18.60 19.42
N ILE A 161 -13.28 17.60 18.85
CA ILE A 161 -14.56 17.78 18.13
C ILE A 161 -15.68 16.95 18.76
N LEU A 162 -15.57 15.62 18.77
CA LEU A 162 -16.73 14.74 19.03
C LEU A 162 -17.22 14.73 20.49
N LYS A 163 -16.36 15.10 21.45
CA LYS A 163 -16.68 15.17 22.88
C LYS A 163 -17.01 16.58 23.37
N LYS A 164 -17.03 17.57 22.48
CA LYS A 164 -17.37 18.95 22.85
C LYS A 164 -18.88 19.13 22.88
N GLU A 165 -19.37 19.95 23.80
CA GLU A 165 -20.80 20.31 23.90
C GLU A 165 -21.28 21.04 22.63
N ASP A 166 -20.49 22.01 22.16
CA ASP A 166 -20.71 22.68 20.88
C ASP A 166 -19.84 22.07 19.76
N LEU A 167 -20.37 21.00 19.14
CA LEU A 167 -19.71 20.32 18.02
C LEU A 167 -19.49 21.24 16.81
N MET A 168 -20.36 22.22 16.60
CA MET A 168 -20.34 23.08 15.42
C MET A 168 -19.19 24.08 15.49
N THR A 169 -19.03 24.76 16.64
CA THR A 169 -17.90 25.65 16.88
C THR A 169 -16.59 24.87 16.92
N ALA A 170 -16.59 23.69 17.55
CA ALA A 170 -15.42 22.82 17.56
C ALA A 170 -15.00 22.40 16.14
N THR A 171 -15.93 21.96 15.30
CA THR A 171 -15.66 21.58 13.90
C THR A 171 -15.10 22.75 13.11
N LYS A 172 -15.68 23.95 13.27
CA LYS A 172 -15.22 25.18 12.61
C LYS A 172 -13.76 25.54 12.93
N HIS A 173 -13.28 25.20 14.13
CA HIS A 173 -11.94 25.54 14.58
C HIS A 173 -10.92 24.42 14.33
N TYR A 174 -11.27 23.17 14.66
CA TYR A 174 -10.32 22.06 14.67
C TYR A 174 -10.28 21.26 13.37
N ALA A 175 -11.39 21.13 12.63
CA ALA A 175 -11.37 20.38 11.37
C ALA A 175 -10.38 20.97 10.34
N PRO A 176 -10.28 22.31 10.15
CA PRO A 176 -9.24 22.90 9.30
C PRO A 176 -7.81 22.48 9.69
N ILE A 177 -7.51 22.31 10.98
CA ILE A 177 -6.17 21.95 11.45
C ILE A 177 -5.82 20.53 11.00
N PHE A 178 -6.71 19.55 11.20
CA PHE A 178 -6.48 18.16 10.76
C PHE A 178 -6.31 18.07 9.24
N ILE A 179 -7.12 18.82 8.49
CA ILE A 179 -7.03 18.90 7.03
C ILE A 179 -5.66 19.44 6.63
N SER A 180 -5.24 20.53 7.27
CA SER A 180 -3.98 21.20 6.93
C SER A 180 -2.77 20.36 7.27
N PHE A 181 -2.83 19.62 8.36
CA PHE A 181 -1.80 18.67 8.73
C PHE A 181 -1.68 17.51 7.73
N ALA A 182 -2.80 17.06 7.15
CA ALA A 182 -2.76 16.07 6.09
C ALA A 182 -2.06 16.61 4.83
N PHE A 183 -2.41 17.82 4.38
CA PHE A 183 -1.75 18.48 3.25
C PHE A 183 -0.26 18.77 3.52
N PHE A 184 0.09 19.19 4.74
CA PHE A 184 1.48 19.34 5.19
C PHE A 184 2.25 18.03 4.98
N THR A 185 1.72 16.91 5.49
CA THR A 185 2.40 15.61 5.46
C THR A 185 2.60 15.14 4.02
N ILE A 186 1.57 15.29 3.18
CA ILE A 186 1.64 14.92 1.76
C ILE A 186 2.69 15.76 1.04
N ALA A 187 2.66 17.09 1.17
CA ALA A 187 3.59 17.98 0.50
C ALA A 187 5.04 17.78 1.00
N PHE A 188 5.23 17.63 2.31
CA PHE A 188 6.52 17.35 2.91
C PHE A 188 7.12 16.05 2.35
N LEU A 189 6.40 14.93 2.44
CA LEU A 189 6.91 13.63 1.98
C LEU A 189 7.10 13.58 0.46
N PHE A 190 6.23 14.24 -0.31
CA PHE A 190 6.37 14.35 -1.76
C PHE A 190 7.66 15.08 -2.14
N THR A 191 7.94 16.22 -1.52
CA THR A 191 9.14 16.99 -1.85
C THR A 191 10.43 16.31 -1.39
N VAL A 192 10.43 15.64 -0.23
CA VAL A 192 11.58 14.86 0.24
C VAL A 192 11.91 13.75 -0.76
N LYS A 193 10.88 13.04 -1.24
CA LYS A 193 11.11 11.81 -2.01
C LYS A 193 11.18 12.02 -3.52
N THR A 194 10.23 12.76 -4.10
CA THR A 194 10.11 12.93 -5.55
C THR A 194 11.08 13.96 -6.07
N LEU A 195 11.10 15.12 -5.40
CA LEU A 195 11.96 16.22 -5.81
C LEU A 195 13.37 16.06 -5.26
N LYS A 196 13.59 15.07 -4.36
CA LYS A 196 14.86 14.80 -3.67
C LYS A 196 15.40 16.05 -2.98
N ASN A 197 14.49 16.91 -2.51
CA ASN A 197 14.85 18.12 -1.81
C ASN A 197 15.31 17.80 -0.40
N PRO A 198 16.26 18.57 0.15
CA PRO A 198 16.67 18.45 1.55
C PRO A 198 15.50 18.79 2.48
N VAL A 199 15.55 18.24 3.71
CA VAL A 199 14.47 18.30 4.69
C VAL A 199 14.01 19.73 4.98
N ASN A 200 14.93 20.70 5.03
CA ASN A 200 14.61 22.13 5.24
C ASN A 200 13.73 22.73 4.13
N ILE A 201 14.06 22.46 2.86
CA ILE A 201 13.25 22.91 1.71
C ILE A 201 11.90 22.20 1.72
N SER A 202 11.89 20.90 2.03
CA SER A 202 10.64 20.15 2.17
C SER A 202 9.75 20.64 3.30
N LEU A 203 10.33 21.04 4.44
CA LEU A 203 9.59 21.65 5.54
C LEU A 203 8.96 22.98 5.11
N PHE A 204 9.67 23.80 4.34
CA PHE A 204 9.11 25.03 3.77
C PHE A 204 7.87 24.73 2.92
N TRP A 205 7.95 23.78 1.98
CA TRP A 205 6.81 23.39 1.15
C TRP A 205 5.67 22.79 1.99
N GLY A 206 5.98 21.94 2.96
CA GLY A 206 5.00 21.41 3.90
C GLY A 206 4.24 22.53 4.62
N LEU A 207 4.96 23.49 5.22
CA LEU A 207 4.37 24.62 5.95
C LEU A 207 3.58 25.55 5.03
N LEU A 208 4.05 25.80 3.81
CA LEU A 208 3.32 26.58 2.82
C LEU A 208 1.97 25.95 2.51
N PHE A 209 1.94 24.64 2.21
CA PHE A 209 0.71 23.91 1.95
C PHE A 209 -0.18 23.81 3.19
N PHE A 210 0.40 23.73 4.40
CA PHE A 210 -0.35 23.84 5.65
C PHE A 210 -1.13 25.15 5.73
N VAL A 211 -0.45 26.30 5.56
CA VAL A 211 -1.09 27.62 5.66
C VAL A 211 -2.16 27.80 4.58
N ILE A 212 -1.86 27.45 3.34
CA ILE A 212 -2.79 27.57 2.22
C ILE A 212 -4.05 26.73 2.48
N SER A 213 -3.86 25.45 2.81
CA SER A 213 -4.99 24.54 3.09
C SER A 213 -5.75 24.94 4.35
N PHE A 214 -5.10 25.54 5.36
CA PHE A 214 -5.77 26.05 6.57
C PHE A 214 -6.71 27.20 6.25
N VAL A 215 -6.25 28.17 5.46
CA VAL A 215 -7.08 29.30 5.03
C VAL A 215 -8.25 28.80 4.19
N ILE A 216 -7.99 27.97 3.19
CA ILE A 216 -9.03 27.44 2.28
C ILE A 216 -10.05 26.60 3.05
N SER A 217 -9.60 25.62 3.83
CA SER A 217 -10.50 24.74 4.59
C SER A 217 -11.31 25.51 5.64
N SER A 218 -10.70 26.48 6.33
CA SER A 218 -11.40 27.37 7.26
C SER A 218 -12.51 28.16 6.57
N LEU A 219 -12.26 28.75 5.40
CA LEU A 219 -13.26 29.50 4.66
C LEU A 219 -14.40 28.59 4.16
N LEU A 220 -14.06 27.43 3.59
CA LEU A 220 -15.04 26.48 3.06
C LEU A 220 -15.93 25.89 4.15
N ILE A 221 -15.34 25.49 5.28
CA ILE A 221 -16.08 24.93 6.42
C ILE A 221 -16.99 26.01 7.02
N ARG A 222 -16.52 27.25 7.20
CA ARG A 222 -17.36 28.35 7.68
C ARG A 222 -18.56 28.62 6.77
N ARG A 223 -18.37 28.61 5.45
CA ARG A 223 -19.47 28.77 4.48
C ARG A 223 -20.43 27.60 4.51
N PHE A 224 -19.91 26.37 4.62
CA PHE A 224 -20.71 25.15 4.65
C PHE A 224 -21.56 25.07 5.92
N LEU A 225 -20.98 25.32 7.10
CA LEU A 225 -21.68 25.30 8.39
C LEU A 225 -22.74 26.39 8.49
N LYS A 226 -22.52 27.58 7.90
CA LYS A 226 -23.56 28.63 7.81
C LYS A 226 -24.78 28.19 7.00
N LYS A 227 -24.58 27.43 5.92
CA LYS A 227 -25.68 26.96 5.06
C LYS A 227 -26.48 25.79 5.66
N LYS A 228 -25.88 25.05 6.60
CA LYS A 228 -26.42 23.78 7.13
C LYS A 228 -26.76 23.86 8.61
N GLN A 229 -27.31 25.01 9.04
CA GLN A 229 -27.69 25.27 10.44
C GLN A 229 -28.81 24.37 10.97
N THR A 230 -29.58 23.73 10.09
CA THR A 230 -30.68 22.84 10.44
C THR A 230 -30.30 21.37 10.17
N GLY A 231 -30.07 20.61 11.24
CA GLY A 231 -29.72 19.18 11.20
C GLY A 231 -29.02 18.70 12.47
N ASP A 232 -28.85 17.38 12.62
CA ASP A 232 -28.05 16.81 13.71
C ASP A 232 -26.60 17.30 13.59
N CYS A 233 -26.07 17.90 14.66
CA CYS A 233 -24.70 18.40 14.71
C CYS A 233 -23.67 17.31 14.35
N TYR A 234 -23.93 16.07 14.75
CA TYR A 234 -23.06 14.94 14.44
C TYR A 234 -23.01 14.64 12.94
N GLU A 235 -24.16 14.66 12.25
CA GLU A 235 -24.21 14.51 10.79
C GLU A 235 -23.48 15.63 10.06
N VAL A 236 -23.49 16.84 10.60
CA VAL A 236 -22.74 17.96 10.02
C VAL A 236 -21.24 17.72 10.10
N VAL A 237 -20.73 17.27 11.26
CA VAL A 237 -19.31 16.88 11.43
C VAL A 237 -18.95 15.78 10.43
N GLU A 238 -19.73 14.70 10.40
CA GLU A 238 -19.50 13.58 9.50
C GLU A 238 -19.54 13.99 8.03
N SER A 239 -20.44 14.89 7.63
CA SER A 239 -20.50 15.40 6.27
C SER A 239 -19.31 16.28 5.88
N THR A 240 -18.67 16.93 6.85
CA THR A 240 -17.42 17.68 6.66
C THR A 240 -16.26 16.71 6.44
N PHE A 241 -16.13 15.71 7.31
CA PHE A 241 -15.11 14.68 7.19
C PHE A 241 -15.33 13.77 5.98
N ARG A 242 -16.55 13.61 5.47
CA ARG A 242 -16.85 12.83 4.26
C ARG A 242 -16.03 13.30 3.06
N LYS A 243 -15.94 14.62 2.84
CA LYS A 243 -15.13 15.17 1.72
C LYS A 243 -13.64 14.95 1.93
N MET A 244 -13.20 15.02 3.18
CA MET A 244 -11.80 14.85 3.54
C MET A 244 -11.35 13.41 3.48
N GLN A 245 -12.24 12.49 3.85
CA GLN A 245 -11.99 11.07 3.74
C GLN A 245 -11.71 10.69 2.29
N ILE A 246 -12.45 11.24 1.33
CA ILE A 246 -12.20 10.98 -0.10
C ILE A 246 -10.75 11.37 -0.46
N LEU A 247 -10.28 12.54 0.02
CA LEU A 247 -8.90 12.98 -0.20
C LEU A 247 -7.88 12.07 0.49
N THR A 248 -8.16 11.56 1.69
CA THR A 248 -7.26 10.62 2.34
C THR A 248 -7.28 9.25 1.69
N SER A 249 -8.42 8.77 1.16
CA SER A 249 -8.48 7.54 0.37
C SER A 249 -7.67 7.68 -0.93
N CYS A 250 -7.74 8.85 -1.57
CA CYS A 250 -6.85 9.20 -2.69
C CYS A 250 -5.37 9.10 -2.28
N TYR A 251 -5.02 9.62 -1.10
CA TYR A 251 -3.67 9.53 -0.56
C TYR A 251 -3.23 8.08 -0.32
N VAL A 252 -4.12 7.22 0.21
CA VAL A 252 -3.84 5.79 0.35
C VAL A 252 -3.61 5.15 -1.02
N SER A 253 -4.48 5.33 -2.00
CA SER A 253 -4.31 4.78 -3.36
C SER A 253 -2.98 5.20 -3.99
N PHE A 254 -2.60 6.47 -3.84
CA PHE A 254 -1.30 6.93 -4.33
C PHE A 254 -0.13 6.24 -3.62
N SER A 255 -0.18 6.17 -2.28
CA SER A 255 0.88 5.52 -1.48
C SER A 255 0.98 4.01 -1.74
N HIS A 256 -0.16 3.38 -2.05
CA HIS A 256 -0.27 1.97 -2.40
C HIS A 256 0.43 1.69 -3.71
N GLY A 257 0.06 2.38 -4.80
CA GLY A 257 0.73 2.23 -6.09
C GLY A 257 2.25 2.47 -6.00
N ALA A 258 2.65 3.44 -5.18
CA ALA A 258 4.06 3.76 -4.93
C ALA A 258 4.87 2.66 -4.23
N ASN A 259 4.24 1.80 -3.42
CA ASN A 259 4.92 0.68 -2.76
C ASN A 259 4.76 -0.61 -3.56
N ASP A 260 3.53 -0.92 -3.98
CA ASP A 260 3.16 -2.28 -4.38
C ASP A 260 3.45 -2.56 -5.87
N VAL A 261 3.71 -1.53 -6.70
CA VAL A 261 4.23 -1.75 -8.07
C VAL A 261 5.55 -2.53 -8.07
N ALA A 262 6.35 -2.37 -7.01
CA ALA A 262 7.61 -3.07 -6.83
C ALA A 262 7.42 -4.59 -6.79
N ASN A 263 6.26 -5.07 -6.35
CA ASN A 263 6.00 -6.50 -6.21
C ASN A 263 5.90 -7.20 -7.58
N ALA A 264 5.43 -6.49 -8.61
CA ALA A 264 5.42 -6.97 -9.98
C ALA A 264 6.71 -6.62 -10.72
N ILE A 265 7.19 -5.38 -10.58
CA ILE A 265 8.29 -4.86 -11.39
C ILE A 265 9.66 -5.27 -10.85
N GLY A 266 9.82 -5.51 -9.55
CA GLY A 266 11.09 -5.91 -8.95
C GLY A 266 11.66 -7.19 -9.57
N PRO A 267 10.92 -8.32 -9.59
CA PRO A 267 11.34 -9.55 -10.25
C PRO A 267 11.42 -9.42 -11.78
N LEU A 268 10.52 -8.68 -12.40
CA LEU A 268 10.59 -8.40 -13.84
C LEU A 268 11.90 -7.66 -14.19
N ALA A 269 12.33 -6.72 -13.35
CA ALA A 269 13.58 -6.00 -13.50
C ALA A 269 14.78 -6.95 -13.33
N VAL A 270 14.72 -7.92 -12.40
CA VAL A 270 15.75 -8.99 -12.32
C VAL A 270 15.90 -9.70 -13.66
N VAL A 271 14.79 -10.13 -14.27
CA VAL A 271 14.83 -10.80 -15.58
C VAL A 271 15.41 -9.88 -16.65
N TYR A 272 14.97 -8.63 -16.70
CA TYR A 272 15.43 -7.67 -17.71
C TYR A 272 16.92 -7.38 -17.62
N PHE A 273 17.43 -7.07 -16.42
CA PHE A 273 18.86 -6.78 -16.24
C PHE A 273 19.71 -8.01 -16.45
N ALA A 274 19.25 -9.19 -16.01
CA ALA A 274 19.89 -10.44 -16.36
C ALA A 274 19.96 -10.59 -17.88
N LEU A 275 18.86 -10.46 -18.63
CA LEU A 275 18.90 -10.70 -20.09
C LEU A 275 19.59 -9.60 -20.92
N THR A 276 19.63 -8.35 -20.46
CA THR A 276 20.09 -7.20 -21.28
C THR A 276 21.42 -6.59 -20.83
N ALA A 277 21.69 -6.59 -19.53
CA ALA A 277 22.87 -5.96 -18.94
C ALA A 277 23.95 -6.97 -18.51
N GLY A 278 23.74 -8.27 -18.76
CA GLY A 278 24.66 -9.33 -18.36
C GLY A 278 24.70 -9.58 -16.85
N GLY A 279 23.73 -9.07 -16.09
CA GLY A 279 23.67 -9.22 -14.62
C GLY A 279 23.01 -8.05 -13.92
N ILE A 280 22.92 -8.15 -12.59
CA ILE A 280 22.40 -7.08 -11.72
C ILE A 280 23.59 -6.26 -11.21
N GLY A 281 23.78 -5.06 -11.75
CA GLY A 281 24.82 -4.14 -11.29
C GLY A 281 24.55 -3.58 -9.89
N GLU A 282 25.56 -2.93 -9.29
CA GLU A 282 25.45 -2.32 -7.95
C GLU A 282 24.37 -1.22 -7.87
N THR A 283 24.23 -0.46 -8.96
CA THR A 283 23.20 0.56 -9.15
C THR A 283 22.15 0.09 -10.14
N VAL A 284 20.94 -0.17 -9.64
CA VAL A 284 19.79 -0.60 -10.45
C VAL A 284 18.88 0.61 -10.70
N ASN A 285 18.97 1.18 -11.90
CA ASN A 285 18.09 2.25 -12.38
C ASN A 285 16.90 1.64 -13.11
N ILE A 286 15.75 1.51 -12.44
CA ILE A 286 14.53 0.93 -13.03
C ILE A 286 14.02 1.84 -14.16
N PRO A 287 13.90 1.35 -15.40
CA PRO A 287 13.33 2.12 -16.50
C PRO A 287 11.88 2.52 -16.23
N SER A 288 11.52 3.76 -16.55
CA SER A 288 10.17 4.30 -16.30
C SER A 288 9.07 3.53 -17.03
N TRP A 289 9.36 2.94 -18.19
CA TRP A 289 8.40 2.13 -18.94
C TRP A 289 7.96 0.88 -18.16
N MET A 290 8.83 0.31 -17.33
CA MET A 290 8.47 -0.84 -16.49
C MET A 290 7.47 -0.44 -15.42
N LEU A 291 7.72 0.70 -14.76
CA LEU A 291 6.79 1.25 -13.78
C LEU A 291 5.45 1.63 -14.42
N ALA A 292 5.47 2.12 -15.66
CA ALA A 292 4.25 2.40 -16.42
C ALA A 292 3.43 1.13 -16.71
N ILE A 293 4.08 0.03 -17.12
CA ILE A 293 3.40 -1.27 -17.33
C ILE A 293 2.83 -1.79 -16.01
N GLY A 294 3.60 -1.73 -14.92
CA GLY A 294 3.13 -2.16 -13.60
C GLY A 294 1.95 -1.32 -13.11
N GLY A 295 2.05 0.01 -13.20
CA GLY A 295 0.96 0.92 -12.86
C GLY A 295 -0.28 0.69 -13.72
N PHE A 296 -0.12 0.45 -15.02
CA PHE A 296 -1.24 0.17 -15.93
C PHE A 296 -1.90 -1.17 -15.60
N GLY A 297 -1.11 -2.20 -15.26
CA GLY A 297 -1.61 -3.48 -14.78
C GLY A 297 -2.45 -3.32 -13.52
N ILE A 298 -1.92 -2.62 -12.52
CA ILE A 298 -2.64 -2.30 -11.27
C ILE A 298 -3.96 -1.59 -11.58
N ALA A 299 -3.93 -0.51 -12.36
CA ALA A 299 -5.12 0.25 -12.74
C ALA A 299 -6.18 -0.60 -13.47
N LEU A 300 -5.76 -1.50 -14.36
CA LEU A 300 -6.66 -2.42 -15.05
C LEU A 300 -7.27 -3.45 -14.08
N GLY A 301 -6.46 -3.98 -13.16
CA GLY A 301 -6.89 -4.87 -12.09
C GLY A 301 -7.96 -4.29 -11.18
N VAL A 302 -7.75 -3.03 -10.76
CA VAL A 302 -8.74 -2.23 -10.02
C VAL A 302 -10.07 -2.16 -10.77
N GLY A 303 -10.01 -1.93 -12.10
CA GLY A 303 -11.18 -1.88 -12.98
C GLY A 303 -11.97 -3.18 -13.07
N LEU A 304 -11.26 -4.30 -13.21
CA LEU A 304 -11.84 -5.63 -13.47
C LEU A 304 -12.35 -6.33 -12.21
N TRP A 305 -11.52 -6.42 -11.17
CA TRP A 305 -11.82 -7.21 -9.96
C TRP A 305 -12.13 -6.35 -8.74
N GLY A 306 -11.72 -5.09 -8.75
CA GLY A 306 -11.79 -4.23 -7.57
C GLY A 306 -13.19 -4.05 -6.98
N ARG A 307 -14.23 -4.09 -7.82
CA ARG A 307 -15.63 -3.96 -7.35
C ARG A 307 -16.04 -5.08 -6.40
N LYS A 308 -15.61 -6.32 -6.68
CA LYS A 308 -15.97 -7.50 -5.90
C LYS A 308 -15.31 -7.46 -4.53
N VAL A 309 -14.01 -7.15 -4.47
CA VAL A 309 -13.24 -7.13 -3.23
C VAL A 309 -13.62 -5.95 -2.34
N MET A 310 -13.80 -4.74 -2.90
CA MET A 310 -14.23 -3.57 -2.11
C MET A 310 -15.58 -3.77 -1.42
N ALA A 311 -16.53 -4.43 -2.09
CA ALA A 311 -17.85 -4.71 -1.52
C ALA A 311 -17.77 -5.64 -0.31
N THR A 312 -16.77 -6.52 -0.26
CA THR A 312 -16.57 -7.50 0.81
C THR A 312 -15.86 -6.89 2.03
N VAL A 313 -14.88 -6.00 1.83
CA VAL A 313 -14.04 -5.46 2.92
C VAL A 313 -14.70 -4.29 3.67
N GLY A 314 -15.45 -3.43 2.97
CA GLY A 314 -16.02 -2.20 3.55
C GLY A 314 -17.06 -2.40 4.66
N THR A 315 -17.57 -3.62 4.85
CA THR A 315 -18.60 -3.96 5.85
C THR A 315 -18.14 -4.89 6.96
N GLN A 316 -17.00 -5.57 6.82
CA GLN A 316 -16.64 -6.70 7.68
C GLN A 316 -15.74 -6.38 8.88
N ILE A 317 -15.00 -5.26 8.86
CA ILE A 317 -13.95 -5.03 9.87
C ILE A 317 -14.43 -4.13 11.02
N THR A 318 -15.12 -3.02 10.73
CA THR A 318 -15.69 -2.13 11.75
C THR A 318 -16.79 -1.25 11.16
N THR A 319 -17.65 -0.69 12.02
CA THR A 319 -18.62 0.34 11.59
C THR A 319 -17.86 1.60 11.17
N LEU A 320 -17.75 1.81 9.86
CA LEU A 320 -17.03 2.93 9.27
C LEU A 320 -17.94 4.17 9.21
N ASN A 321 -17.55 5.22 9.92
CA ASN A 321 -17.99 6.59 9.68
C ASN A 321 -16.82 7.39 9.09
N ASN A 322 -17.06 8.65 8.69
CA ASN A 322 -16.08 9.42 7.92
C ASN A 322 -14.92 9.92 8.77
N THR A 323 -15.16 10.26 10.04
CA THR A 323 -14.09 10.65 10.97
C THR A 323 -13.10 9.50 11.23
N ARG A 324 -13.60 8.26 11.37
CA ARG A 324 -12.77 7.06 11.50
C ARG A 324 -12.06 6.74 10.20
N GLY A 325 -12.79 6.76 9.08
CA GLY A 325 -12.22 6.52 7.75
C GLY A 325 -11.06 7.46 7.43
N PHE A 326 -11.23 8.76 7.69
CA PHE A 326 -10.16 9.75 7.58
C PHE A 326 -8.93 9.38 8.43
N SER A 327 -9.13 8.99 9.69
CA SER A 327 -8.04 8.65 10.61
C SER A 327 -7.27 7.39 10.15
N ILE A 328 -8.01 6.37 9.68
CA ILE A 328 -7.46 5.12 9.14
C ILE A 328 -6.64 5.41 7.89
N ASP A 329 -7.24 6.09 6.92
CA ASP A 329 -6.62 6.37 5.63
C ASP A 329 -5.37 7.24 5.80
N PHE A 330 -5.47 8.32 6.59
CA PHE A 330 -4.34 9.21 6.84
C PHE A 330 -3.16 8.47 7.49
N ALA A 331 -3.44 7.65 8.52
CA ALA A 331 -2.42 6.87 9.20
C ALA A 331 -1.78 5.81 8.30
N ALA A 332 -2.61 5.11 7.52
CA ALA A 332 -2.14 4.07 6.62
C ALA A 332 -1.27 4.64 5.50
N ALA A 333 -1.76 5.66 4.80
CA ALA A 333 -1.02 6.31 3.72
C ALA A 333 0.30 6.93 4.21
N THR A 334 0.29 7.58 5.38
CA THR A 334 1.51 8.16 5.97
C THR A 334 2.53 7.08 6.31
N SER A 335 2.11 5.98 6.94
CA SER A 335 3.00 4.87 7.31
C SER A 335 3.59 4.19 6.07
N VAL A 336 2.75 3.92 5.06
CA VAL A 336 3.18 3.32 3.78
C VAL A 336 4.13 4.27 3.05
N LEU A 337 3.81 5.56 2.96
CA LEU A 337 4.66 6.50 2.23
C LEU A 337 6.01 6.69 2.91
N ILE A 338 6.07 6.77 4.25
CA ILE A 338 7.33 6.80 5.00
C ILE A 338 8.15 5.54 4.72
N ALA A 339 7.55 4.34 4.78
CA ALA A 339 8.25 3.10 4.43
C ALA A 339 8.78 3.15 2.98
N SER A 340 7.97 3.64 2.05
CA SER A 340 8.36 3.84 0.66
C SER A 340 9.52 4.83 0.52
N VAL A 341 9.63 5.89 1.33
CA VAL A 341 10.78 6.82 1.36
C VAL A 341 12.06 6.07 1.70
N PHE A 342 12.01 5.18 2.69
CA PHE A 342 13.14 4.33 3.06
C PHE A 342 13.37 3.15 2.10
N GLY A 343 12.58 3.03 1.03
CA GLY A 343 12.66 1.92 0.09
C GLY A 343 12.28 0.57 0.70
N MET A 344 11.55 0.57 1.82
CA MET A 344 11.15 -0.62 2.55
C MET A 344 9.88 -1.21 1.94
N PRO A 345 9.91 -2.46 1.43
CA PRO A 345 8.73 -3.14 0.96
C PRO A 345 7.86 -3.54 2.16
N VAL A 346 6.70 -2.92 2.29
CA VAL A 346 5.75 -3.16 3.40
C VAL A 346 4.45 -3.74 2.87
N SER A 347 3.65 -4.33 3.75
CA SER A 347 2.31 -4.77 3.41
C SER A 347 1.30 -3.68 3.72
N THR A 348 0.72 -3.09 2.68
CA THR A 348 -0.34 -2.08 2.80
C THR A 348 -1.58 -2.65 3.51
N THR A 349 -1.96 -3.89 3.22
CA THR A 349 -3.01 -4.64 3.92
C THR A 349 -2.78 -4.66 5.43
N HIS A 350 -1.54 -4.93 5.87
CA HIS A 350 -1.26 -5.01 7.30
C HIS A 350 -1.32 -3.64 7.96
N VAL A 351 -0.79 -2.62 7.30
CA VAL A 351 -0.83 -1.24 7.80
C VAL A 351 -2.28 -0.78 8.00
N VAL A 352 -3.16 -1.05 7.03
CA VAL A 352 -4.59 -0.71 7.14
C VAL A 352 -5.25 -1.47 8.27
N VAL A 353 -5.01 -2.78 8.40
CA VAL A 353 -5.54 -3.57 9.53
C VAL A 353 -5.06 -3.03 10.87
N GLY A 354 -3.78 -2.63 10.96
CA GLY A 354 -3.22 -1.97 12.12
C GLY A 354 -3.94 -0.65 12.43
N ALA A 355 -4.11 0.21 11.43
CA ALA A 355 -4.82 1.50 11.55
C ALA A 355 -6.27 1.33 11.99
N VAL A 356 -7.01 0.37 11.40
CA VAL A 356 -8.39 0.05 11.79
C VAL A 356 -8.43 -0.43 13.25
N THR A 357 -7.50 -1.30 13.64
CA THR A 357 -7.38 -1.79 15.01
C THR A 357 -7.10 -0.65 15.98
N GLY A 358 -6.20 0.28 15.63
CA GLY A 358 -5.89 1.47 16.43
C GLY A 358 -7.11 2.38 16.67
N VAL A 359 -7.88 2.66 15.62
CA VAL A 359 -9.14 3.42 15.75
C VAL A 359 -10.18 2.66 16.59
N GLY A 360 -10.28 1.34 16.42
CA GLY A 360 -11.14 0.48 17.24
C GLY A 360 -10.77 0.56 18.72
N MET A 361 -9.48 0.39 19.05
CA MET A 361 -8.97 0.49 20.42
C MET A 361 -9.22 1.87 21.06
N ALA A 362 -9.19 2.95 20.28
CA ALA A 362 -9.49 4.29 20.79
C ALA A 362 -10.93 4.45 21.33
N ARG A 363 -11.85 3.57 20.90
CA ARG A 363 -13.24 3.48 21.38
C ARG A 363 -13.46 2.43 22.48
N GLY A 364 -12.50 1.54 22.69
CA GLY A 364 -12.60 0.39 23.61
C GLY A 364 -12.31 -0.93 22.89
N PHE A 365 -11.64 -1.86 23.57
CA PHE A 365 -11.16 -3.12 22.98
C PHE A 365 -12.27 -4.03 22.42
N GLU A 366 -13.51 -3.86 22.88
CA GLU A 366 -14.68 -4.63 22.42
C GLU A 366 -15.14 -4.25 21.02
N ALA A 367 -14.75 -3.08 20.50
CA ALA A 367 -15.13 -2.62 19.17
C ALA A 367 -14.34 -3.30 18.03
N VAL A 368 -13.34 -4.12 18.35
CA VAL A 368 -12.49 -4.84 17.37
C VAL A 368 -12.93 -6.29 17.27
N ASN A 369 -13.25 -6.75 16.05
CA ASN A 369 -13.56 -8.16 15.81
C ASN A 369 -12.30 -9.03 15.87
N LYS A 370 -12.08 -9.67 17.03
CA LYS A 370 -10.91 -10.52 17.29
C LYS A 370 -10.81 -11.74 16.36
N GLY A 371 -11.95 -12.28 15.91
CA GLY A 371 -11.97 -13.42 15.00
C GLY A 371 -11.43 -13.07 13.61
N VAL A 372 -11.89 -11.93 13.06
CA VAL A 372 -11.39 -11.40 11.78
C VAL A 372 -9.91 -11.06 11.86
N LEU A 373 -9.48 -10.39 12.95
CA LEU A 373 -8.06 -10.07 13.17
C LEU A 373 -7.19 -11.33 13.22
N LYS A 374 -7.64 -12.37 13.93
CA LYS A 374 -6.94 -13.67 14.00
C LYS A 374 -6.82 -14.34 12.64
N ASN A 375 -7.89 -14.35 11.85
CA ASN A 375 -7.88 -14.97 10.51
C ASN A 375 -6.92 -14.24 9.57
N ILE A 376 -6.90 -12.91 9.64
CA ILE A 376 -5.97 -12.07 8.88
C ILE A 376 -4.52 -12.39 9.28
N LEU A 377 -4.20 -12.45 10.59
CA LEU A 377 -2.86 -12.81 11.07
C LEU A 377 -2.42 -14.21 10.59
N TRP A 378 -3.33 -15.18 10.55
CA TRP A 378 -3.05 -16.51 10.00
C TRP A 378 -2.75 -16.48 8.50
N ALA A 379 -3.55 -15.74 7.72
CA ALA A 379 -3.28 -15.57 6.29
C ALA A 379 -1.89 -14.96 6.04
N TRP A 380 -1.45 -14.05 6.91
CA TRP A 380 -0.13 -13.42 6.82
C TRP A 380 1.01 -14.43 7.04
N LEU A 381 0.87 -15.31 8.04
CA LEU A 381 1.86 -16.33 8.37
C LEU A 381 1.96 -17.40 7.27
N VAL A 382 0.82 -17.78 6.67
CA VAL A 382 0.75 -18.84 5.65
C VAL A 382 1.24 -18.38 4.27
N THR A 383 1.06 -17.09 3.94
CA THR A 383 1.37 -16.56 2.61
C THR A 383 2.84 -16.77 2.21
N VAL A 384 3.80 -16.48 3.11
CA VAL A 384 5.24 -16.56 2.78
C VAL A 384 5.68 -18.01 2.52
N PRO A 385 5.39 -19.01 3.38
CA PRO A 385 5.74 -20.40 3.12
C PRO A 385 5.09 -20.97 1.87
N VAL A 386 3.81 -20.66 1.61
CA VAL A 386 3.08 -21.18 0.45
C VAL A 386 3.70 -20.65 -0.85
N THR A 387 3.95 -19.35 -0.93
CA THR A 387 4.53 -18.75 -2.14
C THR A 387 5.99 -19.15 -2.35
N ALA A 388 6.76 -19.31 -1.27
CA ALA A 388 8.11 -19.88 -1.32
C ALA A 388 8.10 -21.32 -1.83
N GLY A 389 7.18 -22.16 -1.34
CA GLY A 389 7.04 -23.55 -1.77
C GLY A 389 6.65 -23.67 -3.24
N ILE A 390 5.65 -22.90 -3.69
CA ILE A 390 5.24 -22.89 -5.11
C ILE A 390 6.39 -22.42 -5.99
N SER A 391 7.04 -21.31 -5.64
CA SER A 391 8.14 -20.76 -6.43
C SER A 391 9.34 -21.71 -6.49
N GLY A 392 9.75 -22.26 -5.35
CA GLY A 392 10.84 -23.24 -5.27
C GLY A 392 10.54 -24.50 -6.10
N PHE A 393 9.30 -25.00 -6.06
CA PHE A 393 8.89 -26.15 -6.87
C PHE A 393 8.92 -25.84 -8.38
N VAL A 394 8.36 -24.69 -8.80
CA VAL A 394 8.40 -24.28 -10.22
C VAL A 394 9.84 -24.09 -10.69
N PHE A 395 10.70 -23.50 -9.86
CA PHE A 395 12.11 -23.33 -10.19
C PHE A 395 12.83 -24.67 -10.29
N TYR A 396 12.56 -25.61 -9.37
CA TYR A 396 13.09 -26.96 -9.43
C TYR A 396 12.74 -27.65 -10.76
N LEU A 397 11.50 -27.52 -11.23
CA LEU A 397 11.11 -28.05 -12.54
C LEU A 397 11.88 -27.38 -13.68
N PHE A 398 12.04 -26.06 -13.67
CA PHE A 398 12.87 -25.37 -14.66
C PHE A 398 14.33 -25.81 -14.62
N SER A 399 14.87 -26.08 -13.43
CA SER A 399 16.25 -26.52 -13.28
C SER A 399 16.52 -27.86 -13.96
N LYS A 400 15.55 -28.77 -13.95
CA LYS A 400 15.63 -30.09 -14.59
C LYS A 400 15.51 -30.03 -16.11
N VAL A 401 14.83 -29.02 -16.65
CA VAL A 401 14.51 -28.93 -18.08
C VAL A 401 15.44 -27.97 -18.83
N PHE A 402 15.87 -26.87 -18.19
CA PHE A 402 16.49 -25.74 -18.89
C PHE A 402 17.82 -25.24 -18.29
N ILE A 403 18.24 -25.73 -17.11
CA ILE A 403 19.45 -25.24 -16.42
C ILE A 403 20.49 -26.38 -16.21
N MET A 404 20.16 -27.61 -16.60
CA MET A 404 21.12 -28.72 -16.67
C MET A 404 22.03 -28.61 -17.88
#